data_AF-A0A2E1FIJ5-F1
#
_entry.id   AF-A0A2E1FIJ5-F1
#
_cell.length_a   1.000
_cell.length_b   1.000
_cell.length_c   1.000
_cell.angle_alpha   90.00
_cell.angle_beta   90.00
_cell.angle_gamma   90.00
#
_symmetry.space_group_name_H-M   'P 1'
#
loop_
_entity.id
_entity.type
_entity.pdbx_description
1 polymer ?
#
loop_
_entity_poly.entity_id
_entity_poly.type
_entity_poly.pdbx_seq_one_letter_code
_entity_poly.pdbx_strand_id
1 'polypeptide(L)'
;MLEYSNWQGYKVSSNDDSFHICSSWQLQGIPVFGPDSDYTTLAISLLNLMNSKGIKIENFTSNETEIDLEVLKIATGIDNSSSDTEWYLTCHDDASLSISKSPDVNISKPSGLNEIDAELYQQINLAWEKETSLENVSQGAYISSQQYGESLSSRLKLLAQFDQKAIWPPRQLNDDGTVINHPEVQLNRTCKIESWTKLSAAGAPSEFSIRAPILDGISTVYVLFEEGTRGVFLLTDDQYKKPEIGLSGEIVVRKIYSQEGEIRYGTKVQLI
;
A
#
# COMPACT_ATOMS: atom_id res chain seq x y z
N MET A 1 8.53 -25.79 10.85
CA MET A 1 8.80 -24.37 10.57
C MET A 1 7.79 -23.92 9.55
N LEU A 2 7.14 -22.79 9.78
CA LEU A 2 6.28 -22.19 8.78
C LEU A 2 7.14 -21.71 7.60
N GLU A 3 6.76 -22.09 6.40
CA GLU A 3 7.45 -21.67 5.18
C GLU A 3 6.97 -20.26 4.80
N TYR A 4 7.91 -19.34 4.65
CA TYR A 4 7.60 -17.96 4.28
C TYR A 4 7.76 -17.76 2.77
N SER A 5 6.79 -17.07 2.18
CA SER A 5 6.81 -16.63 0.77
C SER A 5 6.76 -15.11 0.68
N ASN A 6 7.06 -14.56 -0.49
CA ASN A 6 6.92 -13.13 -0.75
C ASN A 6 5.53 -12.82 -1.30
N TRP A 7 4.90 -11.78 -0.79
CA TRP A 7 3.61 -11.28 -1.28
C TRP A 7 3.55 -9.76 -1.15
N GLN A 8 3.34 -9.04 -2.26
CA GLN A 8 3.19 -7.58 -2.26
C GLN A 8 4.33 -6.81 -1.56
N GLY A 9 5.56 -7.33 -1.64
CA GLY A 9 6.75 -6.75 -0.99
C GLY A 9 6.93 -7.16 0.48
N TYR A 10 6.09 -8.03 1.02
CA TYR A 10 6.12 -8.51 2.40
C TYR A 10 6.43 -10.01 2.49
N LYS A 11 6.78 -10.47 3.70
CA LYS A 11 6.93 -11.88 4.03
C LYS A 11 5.62 -12.41 4.59
N VAL A 12 5.08 -13.47 3.99
CA VAL A 12 3.83 -14.09 4.43
C VAL A 12 4.00 -15.57 4.73
N SER A 13 3.24 -16.03 5.71
CA SER A 13 3.09 -17.44 6.06
C SER A 13 1.60 -17.69 6.33
N SER A 14 1.11 -18.87 5.96
CA SER A 14 -0.29 -19.22 6.20
C SER A 14 -0.49 -20.71 6.37
N ASN A 15 -1.48 -21.08 7.16
CA ASN A 15 -2.15 -22.38 7.16
C ASN A 15 -3.66 -22.17 6.99
N ASP A 16 -4.47 -23.22 7.14
CA ASP A 16 -5.92 -23.17 6.88
C ASP A 16 -6.68 -22.22 7.83
N ASP A 17 -6.16 -21.96 9.04
CA ASP A 17 -6.86 -21.21 10.09
C ASP A 17 -6.10 -19.95 10.54
N SER A 18 -4.94 -19.67 9.95
CA SER A 18 -4.07 -18.56 10.36
C SER A 18 -3.22 -18.05 9.20
N PHE A 19 -3.23 -16.72 9.04
CA PHE A 19 -2.49 -15.96 8.07
C PHE A 19 -1.62 -14.96 8.80
N HIS A 20 -0.36 -14.88 8.42
CA HIS A 20 0.61 -13.99 9.03
C HIS A 20 1.36 -13.23 7.96
N ILE A 21 1.60 -11.95 8.23
CA ILE A 21 2.38 -11.07 7.38
C ILE A 21 3.38 -10.30 8.23
N CYS A 22 4.57 -10.11 7.69
CA CYS A 22 5.66 -9.39 8.31
C CYS A 22 6.29 -8.47 7.27
N SER A 23 6.72 -7.29 7.71
CA SER A 23 7.53 -6.41 6.88
C SER A 23 8.78 -7.14 6.39
N SER A 24 9.27 -6.76 5.21
CA SER A 24 10.52 -7.30 4.65
C SER A 24 11.77 -6.66 5.26
N TRP A 25 11.62 -5.78 6.24
CA TRP A 25 12.70 -5.01 6.86
C TRP A 25 12.92 -5.42 8.31
N GLN A 26 14.16 -5.35 8.77
CA GLN A 26 14.54 -5.58 10.16
C GLN A 26 15.60 -4.57 10.62
N LEU A 27 15.61 -4.30 11.91
CA LEU A 27 16.66 -3.57 12.60
C LEU A 27 17.19 -4.44 13.74
N GLN A 28 18.46 -4.81 13.70
CA GLN A 28 19.13 -5.66 14.70
C GLN A 28 18.38 -6.99 14.91
N GLY A 29 17.84 -7.56 13.83
CA GLY A 29 17.09 -8.83 13.85
C GLY A 29 15.64 -8.73 14.33
N ILE A 30 15.12 -7.52 14.59
CA ILE A 30 13.71 -7.29 14.94
C ILE A 30 12.98 -6.73 13.70
N PRO A 31 11.85 -7.30 13.27
CA PRO A 31 11.08 -6.75 12.17
C PRO A 31 10.65 -5.30 12.42
N VAL A 32 10.86 -4.44 11.44
CA VAL A 32 10.46 -3.02 11.48
C VAL A 32 9.77 -2.63 10.18
N PHE A 33 9.00 -1.54 10.17
CA PHE A 33 8.33 -1.10 8.96
C PHE A 33 9.33 -0.54 7.95
N GLY A 34 9.14 -0.91 6.68
CA GLY A 34 9.76 -0.21 5.56
C GLY A 34 9.25 1.22 5.40
N PRO A 35 9.91 2.05 4.57
CA PRO A 35 9.66 3.49 4.56
C PRO A 35 8.24 3.94 4.22
N ASP A 36 7.46 3.12 3.51
CA ASP A 36 6.08 3.44 3.14
C ASP A 36 5.05 2.45 3.73
N SER A 37 5.44 1.68 4.74
CA SER A 37 4.60 0.63 5.36
C SER A 37 4.19 0.98 6.80
N ASP A 38 3.12 0.32 7.24
CA ASP A 38 2.51 0.33 8.57
C ASP A 38 1.53 -0.86 8.70
N TYR A 39 0.81 -0.96 9.82
CA TYR A 39 -0.19 -2.03 10.01
C TYR A 39 -1.33 -1.99 9.00
N THR A 40 -1.80 -0.80 8.59
CA THR A 40 -2.86 -0.67 7.56
C THR A 40 -2.44 -1.32 6.25
N THR A 41 -1.23 -1.02 5.77
CA THR A 41 -0.69 -1.58 4.51
C THR A 41 -0.45 -3.09 4.58
N LEU A 42 0.01 -3.59 5.74
CA LEU A 42 0.14 -5.03 6.00
C LEU A 42 -1.24 -5.72 6.01
N ALA A 43 -2.25 -5.12 6.66
CA ALA A 43 -3.59 -5.70 6.80
C ALA A 43 -4.28 -5.82 5.44
N ILE A 44 -4.21 -4.77 4.62
CA ILE A 44 -4.71 -4.78 3.24
C ILE A 44 -4.04 -5.88 2.44
N SER A 45 -2.71 -6.00 2.54
CA SER A 45 -1.95 -6.99 1.77
C SER A 45 -2.28 -8.41 2.21
N LEU A 46 -2.47 -8.64 3.50
CA LEU A 46 -2.83 -9.96 4.04
C LEU A 46 -4.26 -10.37 3.62
N LEU A 47 -5.23 -9.45 3.69
CA LEU A 47 -6.59 -9.72 3.20
C LEU A 47 -6.61 -10.00 1.69
N ASN A 48 -5.79 -9.27 0.91
CA ASN A 48 -5.62 -9.58 -0.52
C ASN A 48 -5.04 -10.98 -0.74
N LEU A 49 -4.08 -11.42 0.09
CA LEU A 49 -3.53 -12.78 0.02
C LEU A 49 -4.63 -13.81 0.30
N MET A 50 -5.43 -13.61 1.35
CA MET A 50 -6.53 -14.52 1.70
C MET A 50 -7.53 -14.65 0.54
N ASN A 51 -7.94 -13.52 -0.04
CA ASN A 51 -8.81 -13.50 -1.21
C ASN A 51 -8.17 -14.20 -2.43
N SER A 52 -6.86 -14.02 -2.67
CA SER A 52 -6.13 -14.71 -3.75
C SER A 52 -6.08 -16.23 -3.58
N LYS A 53 -6.17 -16.71 -2.34
CA LYS A 53 -6.28 -18.13 -1.99
C LYS A 53 -7.72 -18.64 -1.98
N GLY A 54 -8.69 -17.82 -2.37
CA GLY A 54 -10.10 -18.17 -2.42
C GLY A 54 -10.81 -18.11 -1.07
N ILE A 55 -10.17 -17.57 -0.03
CA ILE A 55 -10.77 -17.41 1.31
C ILE A 55 -11.54 -16.11 1.32
N LYS A 56 -12.86 -16.21 1.38
CA LYS A 56 -13.76 -15.06 1.42
C LYS A 56 -14.12 -14.76 2.88
N ILE A 57 -13.74 -13.57 3.31
CA ILE A 57 -14.10 -13.04 4.62
C ILE A 57 -14.99 -11.84 4.38
N GLU A 58 -16.13 -11.78 5.07
CA GLU A 58 -17.02 -10.63 5.04
C GLU A 58 -16.67 -9.63 6.15
N ASN A 59 -16.21 -10.13 7.29
CA ASN A 59 -15.82 -9.33 8.44
C ASN A 59 -14.72 -9.99 9.27
N PHE A 60 -14.01 -9.17 10.05
CA PHE A 60 -13.12 -9.63 11.11
C PHE A 60 -13.41 -8.85 12.39
N THR A 61 -12.87 -9.30 13.51
CA THR A 61 -12.84 -8.54 14.75
C THR A 61 -11.42 -8.05 15.00
N SER A 62 -11.29 -6.74 15.26
CA SER A 62 -10.04 -6.09 15.66
C SER A 62 -10.31 -5.01 16.70
N ASN A 63 -9.44 -4.96 17.71
CA ASN A 63 -9.37 -3.88 18.69
C ASN A 63 -8.12 -3.00 18.49
N GLU A 64 -7.38 -3.23 17.41
CA GLU A 64 -6.14 -2.52 17.10
C GLU A 64 -6.46 -1.08 16.67
N THR A 65 -5.78 -0.12 17.29
CA THR A 65 -5.99 1.32 17.04
C THR A 65 -5.04 1.89 15.99
N GLU A 66 -4.01 1.12 15.66
CA GLU A 66 -2.93 1.46 14.76
C GLU A 66 -3.30 1.20 13.29
N ILE A 67 -4.47 0.62 13.04
CA ILE A 67 -5.00 0.34 11.71
C ILE A 67 -6.08 1.36 11.36
N ASP A 68 -5.92 1.97 10.20
CA ASP A 68 -6.98 2.77 9.59
C ASP A 68 -8.06 1.83 9.01
N LEU A 69 -9.09 1.56 9.81
CA LEU A 69 -10.18 0.65 9.45
C LEU A 69 -11.02 1.16 8.28
N GLU A 70 -11.11 2.48 8.08
CA GLU A 70 -11.85 3.06 6.96
C GLU A 70 -11.10 2.79 5.65
N VAL A 71 -9.80 3.05 5.63
CA VAL A 71 -8.94 2.75 4.48
C VAL A 71 -8.90 1.24 4.20
N LEU A 72 -8.81 0.42 5.23
CA LEU A 72 -8.86 -1.05 5.12
C LEU A 72 -10.16 -1.52 4.48
N LYS A 73 -11.32 -1.02 4.95
CA LYS A 73 -12.63 -1.30 4.38
C LYS A 73 -12.72 -0.85 2.94
N ILE A 74 -12.26 0.36 2.63
CA ILE A 74 -12.29 0.90 1.27
C ILE A 74 -11.38 0.09 0.35
N ALA A 75 -10.21 -0.39 0.80
CA ALA A 75 -9.29 -1.15 -0.04
C ALA A 75 -9.78 -2.59 -0.30
N THR A 76 -10.42 -3.23 0.68
CA THR A 76 -10.70 -4.67 0.66
C THR A 76 -12.19 -5.01 0.54
N GLY A 77 -13.08 -4.09 0.93
CA GLY A 77 -14.51 -4.32 1.07
C GLY A 77 -14.90 -5.08 2.34
N ILE A 78 -13.96 -5.32 3.26
CA ILE A 78 -14.15 -6.13 4.47
C ILE A 78 -14.33 -5.21 5.67
N ASP A 79 -15.37 -5.47 6.46
CA ASP A 79 -15.72 -4.65 7.62
C ASP A 79 -15.13 -5.19 8.94
N ASN A 80 -14.85 -4.30 9.89
CA ASN A 80 -14.60 -4.69 11.28
C ASN A 80 -15.95 -4.79 12.01
N SER A 81 -16.30 -5.97 12.54
CA SER A 81 -17.53 -6.17 13.30
C SER A 81 -17.27 -6.75 14.68
N SER A 82 -18.00 -6.25 15.67
CA SER A 82 -17.87 -6.60 17.08
C SER A 82 -18.68 -7.83 17.51
N SER A 83 -19.40 -8.50 16.59
CA SER A 83 -20.25 -9.65 16.91
C SER A 83 -20.05 -10.80 15.92
N ASP A 84 -19.80 -12.00 16.47
CA ASP A 84 -19.88 -13.30 15.79
C ASP A 84 -19.02 -13.43 14.52
N THR A 85 -17.73 -13.09 14.63
CA THR A 85 -16.76 -13.28 13.54
C THR A 85 -15.89 -14.51 13.81
N GLU A 86 -15.52 -15.22 12.75
CA GLU A 86 -14.58 -16.34 12.83
C GLU A 86 -13.13 -15.84 12.84
N TRP A 87 -12.85 -14.60 12.43
CA TRP A 87 -11.50 -14.11 12.15
C TRP A 87 -11.11 -12.92 13.02
N TYR A 88 -9.99 -13.05 13.71
CA TYR A 88 -9.38 -12.03 14.55
C TYR A 88 -8.16 -11.46 13.86
N LEU A 89 -8.11 -10.13 13.73
CA LEU A 89 -6.92 -9.41 13.29
C LEU A 89 -6.18 -8.90 14.52
N THR A 90 -4.90 -9.27 14.64
CA THR A 90 -4.03 -8.90 15.77
C THR A 90 -2.71 -8.33 15.27
N CYS A 91 -2.33 -7.17 15.80
CA CYS A 91 -1.01 -6.57 15.61
C CYS A 91 -0.03 -7.15 16.63
N HIS A 92 1.23 -7.37 16.22
CA HIS A 92 2.27 -7.86 17.13
C HIS A 92 3.14 -6.69 17.61
N ASP A 93 4.04 -6.93 18.57
CA ASP A 93 4.96 -5.89 19.10
C ASP A 93 6.05 -5.46 18.08
N ASP A 94 6.08 -6.07 16.90
CA ASP A 94 7.00 -5.75 15.80
C ASP A 94 6.21 -5.47 14.51
N ALA A 95 6.90 -5.20 13.40
CA ALA A 95 6.24 -4.89 12.12
C ALA A 95 5.60 -6.12 11.44
N SER A 96 4.72 -6.81 12.16
CA SER A 96 3.97 -7.96 11.69
C SER A 96 2.55 -7.97 12.28
N LEU A 97 1.63 -8.65 11.59
CA LEU A 97 0.26 -8.85 12.07
C LEU A 97 -0.27 -10.20 11.60
N SER A 98 -1.41 -10.61 12.16
CA SER A 98 -2.03 -11.88 11.79
C SER A 98 -3.54 -11.80 11.73
N ILE A 99 -4.12 -12.62 10.86
CA ILE A 99 -5.56 -12.84 10.76
C ILE A 99 -5.79 -14.32 10.97
N SER A 100 -6.54 -14.68 12.02
CA SER A 100 -6.66 -16.08 12.43
C SER A 100 -7.95 -16.37 13.17
N LYS A 101 -8.30 -17.65 13.26
CA LYS A 101 -9.51 -18.09 13.97
C LYS A 101 -9.37 -18.20 15.49
N SER A 102 -8.14 -18.03 15.99
CA SER A 102 -7.81 -18.04 17.40
C SER A 102 -6.96 -16.82 17.72
N PRO A 103 -7.31 -15.99 18.72
CA PRO A 103 -6.55 -14.78 19.03
C PRO A 103 -5.11 -15.08 19.45
N ASP A 104 -4.87 -16.27 20.04
CA ASP A 104 -3.54 -16.72 20.41
C ASP A 104 -2.91 -17.52 19.27
N VAL A 105 -2.04 -16.88 18.49
CA VAL A 105 -1.23 -17.55 17.47
C VAL A 105 0.24 -17.45 17.83
N ASN A 106 0.89 -18.61 18.01
CA ASN A 106 2.34 -18.66 18.13
C ASN A 106 2.97 -18.68 16.73
N ILE A 107 3.68 -17.60 16.38
CA ILE A 107 4.22 -17.40 15.05
C ILE A 107 5.74 -17.31 15.10
N SER A 108 6.40 -18.14 14.30
CA SER A 108 7.85 -18.08 14.13
C SER A 108 8.22 -16.92 13.23
N LYS A 109 9.17 -16.06 13.62
CA LYS A 109 9.61 -14.95 12.77
C LYS A 109 10.24 -15.44 11.45
N PRO A 110 10.06 -14.72 10.33
CA PRO A 110 10.72 -15.04 9.07
C PRO A 110 12.24 -14.88 9.18
N SER A 111 12.97 -15.60 8.33
CA SER A 111 14.39 -15.38 8.10
C SER A 111 14.62 -14.62 6.79
N GLY A 112 15.78 -14.00 6.63
CA GLY A 112 16.16 -13.30 5.40
C GLY A 112 15.39 -11.99 5.16
N LEU A 113 15.11 -11.24 6.23
CA LEU A 113 14.66 -9.85 6.15
C LEU A 113 15.83 -8.94 5.76
N ASN A 114 15.52 -7.79 5.16
CA ASN A 114 16.51 -6.79 4.76
C ASN A 114 16.88 -5.95 5.99
N GLU A 115 18.18 -5.86 6.29
CA GLU A 115 18.66 -4.99 7.36
C GLU A 115 18.55 -3.52 6.92
N ILE A 116 17.83 -2.72 7.69
CA ILE A 116 17.81 -1.26 7.52
C ILE A 116 18.87 -0.60 8.39
N ASP A 117 19.53 0.43 7.85
CA ASP A 117 20.42 1.25 8.65
C ASP A 117 19.65 1.98 9.77
N ALA A 118 20.22 2.01 10.98
CA ALA A 118 19.55 2.54 12.17
C ALA A 118 19.28 4.05 12.05
N GLU A 119 20.23 4.80 11.48
CA GLU A 119 20.10 6.24 11.27
C GLU A 119 19.03 6.52 10.21
N LEU A 120 19.06 5.78 9.09
CA LEU A 120 18.03 5.88 8.06
C LEU A 120 16.63 5.58 8.61
N TYR A 121 16.48 4.50 9.38
CA TYR A 121 15.20 4.13 10.00
C TYR A 121 14.68 5.23 10.92
N GLN A 122 15.54 5.78 11.78
CA GLN A 122 15.18 6.88 12.66
C GLN A 122 14.77 8.13 11.87
N GLN A 123 15.53 8.50 10.84
CA GLN A 123 15.24 9.67 9.99
C GLN A 123 13.89 9.53 9.29
N ILE A 124 13.57 8.33 8.79
CA ILE A 124 12.28 8.06 8.12
C ILE A 124 11.10 8.18 9.10
N ASN A 125 11.23 7.65 10.32
CA ASN A 125 10.17 7.77 11.32
C ASN A 125 9.95 9.22 11.74
N LEU A 126 11.02 9.96 12.03
CA LEU A 126 10.95 11.40 12.33
C LEU A 126 10.36 12.19 11.16
N ALA A 127 10.66 11.79 9.92
CA ALA A 127 10.08 12.41 8.74
C ALA A 127 8.57 12.17 8.63
N TRP A 128 8.08 10.96 8.91
CA TRP A 128 6.64 10.68 8.96
C TRP A 128 5.92 11.43 10.08
N GLU A 129 6.52 11.51 11.27
CA GLU A 129 5.99 12.30 12.38
C GLU A 129 5.86 13.78 11.97
N LYS A 130 6.89 14.33 11.34
CA LYS A 130 6.88 15.71 10.85
C LYS A 130 5.89 15.92 9.71
N GLU A 131 5.84 15.01 8.73
CA GLU A 131 4.88 15.07 7.61
C GLU A 131 3.43 15.04 8.11
N THR A 132 3.17 14.29 9.19
CA THR A 132 1.84 14.11 9.80
C THR A 132 1.51 15.16 10.85
N SER A 133 2.43 16.06 11.18
CA SER A 133 2.11 17.18 12.07
C SER A 133 1.03 18.06 11.46
N LEU A 134 0.08 18.54 12.28
CA LEU A 134 -0.93 19.53 11.87
C LEU A 134 -0.29 20.83 11.35
N GLU A 135 0.93 21.13 11.76
CA GLU A 135 1.69 22.30 11.32
C GLU A 135 2.29 22.11 9.92
N ASN A 136 2.39 20.87 9.44
CA ASN A 136 2.90 20.57 8.11
C ASN A 136 1.79 20.70 7.08
N VAL A 137 1.79 21.82 6.36
CA VAL A 137 0.86 22.10 5.26
C VAL A 137 1.61 22.00 3.94
N SER A 138 1.08 21.22 2.99
CA SER A 138 1.64 21.18 1.64
C SER A 138 1.68 22.59 1.05
N GLN A 139 2.84 22.96 0.50
CA GLN A 139 3.05 24.23 -0.20
C GLN A 139 2.79 24.11 -1.71
N GLY A 140 2.35 22.93 -2.15
CA GLY A 140 2.19 22.54 -3.54
C GLY A 140 0.75 22.19 -3.86
N ALA A 141 0.52 20.97 -4.34
CA ALA A 141 -0.81 20.50 -4.67
C ALA A 141 -1.56 20.11 -3.39
N TYR A 142 -2.52 20.93 -3.00
CA TYR A 142 -3.40 20.63 -1.88
C TYR A 142 -4.59 19.76 -2.33
N ILE A 143 -4.80 18.63 -1.64
CA ILE A 143 -5.96 17.74 -1.84
C ILE A 143 -6.71 17.66 -0.52
N SER A 144 -7.95 18.16 -0.47
CA SER A 144 -8.77 18.09 0.75
C SER A 144 -9.11 16.64 1.13
N SER A 145 -9.40 16.37 2.40
CA SER A 145 -9.86 15.04 2.86
C SER A 145 -11.09 14.55 2.08
N GLN A 146 -12.00 15.46 1.71
CA GLN A 146 -13.17 15.11 0.90
C GLN A 146 -12.77 14.64 -0.51
N GLN A 147 -11.91 15.39 -1.20
CA GLN A 147 -11.46 15.02 -2.55
C GLN A 147 -10.64 13.72 -2.53
N TYR A 148 -9.84 13.52 -1.49
CA TYR A 148 -9.14 12.27 -1.25
C TYR A 148 -10.13 11.11 -1.10
N GLY A 149 -11.11 11.24 -0.19
CA GLY A 149 -12.14 10.23 0.07
C GLY A 149 -12.98 9.85 -1.16
N GLU A 150 -13.43 10.84 -1.94
CA GLU A 150 -14.25 10.62 -3.15
C GLU A 150 -13.53 9.76 -4.21
N SER A 151 -12.19 9.87 -4.29
CA SER A 151 -11.40 9.10 -5.26
C SER A 151 -10.72 7.86 -4.66
N LEU A 152 -10.83 7.64 -3.36
CA LEU A 152 -10.03 6.63 -2.66
C LEU A 152 -10.35 5.20 -3.11
N SER A 153 -11.65 4.87 -3.24
CA SER A 153 -12.09 3.55 -3.67
C SER A 153 -11.51 3.17 -5.04
N SER A 154 -11.63 4.06 -6.04
CA SER A 154 -11.12 3.79 -7.39
C SER A 154 -9.60 3.71 -7.44
N ARG A 155 -8.90 4.42 -6.57
CA ARG A 155 -7.44 4.38 -6.47
C ARG A 155 -6.93 3.11 -5.80
N LEU A 156 -7.48 2.72 -4.65
CA LEU A 156 -7.02 1.56 -3.87
C LEU A 156 -7.42 0.22 -4.50
N LYS A 157 -8.60 0.17 -5.12
CA LYS A 157 -9.12 -1.03 -5.79
C LYS A 157 -8.76 -1.11 -7.28
N LEU A 158 -8.17 -0.05 -7.85
CA LEU A 158 -7.93 0.11 -9.29
C LEU A 158 -9.21 -0.04 -10.14
N LEU A 159 -10.29 0.58 -9.68
CA LEU A 159 -11.55 0.60 -10.44
C LEU A 159 -11.46 1.65 -11.54
N ALA A 160 -11.38 1.18 -12.78
CA ALA A 160 -11.48 1.96 -13.99
C ALA A 160 -12.94 2.05 -14.45
N GLN A 161 -13.24 3.06 -15.26
CA GLN A 161 -14.46 3.07 -16.07
C GLN A 161 -14.16 2.52 -17.46
N PHE A 162 -15.16 1.98 -18.14
CA PHE A 162 -14.99 1.51 -19.51
C PHE A 162 -15.69 2.42 -20.52
N ASP A 163 -14.96 3.06 -21.43
CA ASP A 163 -15.57 3.73 -22.60
C ASP A 163 -14.73 3.41 -23.83
N GLN A 164 -15.12 2.34 -24.55
CA GLN A 164 -14.37 1.66 -25.63
C GLN A 164 -13.00 1.08 -25.20
N LYS A 165 -12.38 1.67 -24.18
CA LYS A 165 -11.15 1.29 -23.48
C LYS A 165 -11.35 1.52 -21.98
N ALA A 166 -10.53 0.85 -21.16
CA ALA A 166 -10.48 1.15 -19.75
C ALA A 166 -9.84 2.53 -19.52
N ILE A 167 -10.44 3.32 -18.62
CA ILE A 167 -10.04 4.68 -18.25
C ILE A 167 -9.84 4.73 -16.75
N TRP A 168 -8.60 4.97 -16.34
CA TRP A 168 -8.22 5.18 -14.95
C TRP A 168 -7.26 6.38 -14.82
N PRO A 169 -7.47 7.26 -13.83
CA PRO A 169 -8.61 7.32 -12.92
C PRO A 169 -9.95 7.58 -13.65
N PRO A 170 -11.09 7.14 -13.06
CA PRO A 170 -12.43 7.46 -13.57
C PRO A 170 -12.63 8.95 -13.86
N ARG A 171 -13.39 9.28 -14.89
CA ARG A 171 -13.73 10.66 -15.30
C ARG A 171 -15.25 10.81 -15.40
N GLN A 172 -15.75 12.03 -15.29
CA GLN A 172 -17.19 12.27 -15.43
C GLN A 172 -17.64 12.22 -16.89
N LEU A 173 -16.80 12.74 -17.78
CA LEU A 173 -17.08 12.88 -19.21
C LEU A 173 -16.02 12.16 -20.04
N ASN A 174 -16.42 11.68 -21.21
CA ASN A 174 -15.50 11.20 -22.23
C ASN A 174 -14.92 12.35 -23.08
N ASP A 175 -14.11 11.99 -24.07
CA ASP A 175 -13.40 12.95 -24.93
C ASP A 175 -14.38 13.84 -25.73
N ASP A 176 -15.62 13.38 -25.96
CA ASP A 176 -16.69 14.11 -26.64
C ASP A 176 -17.57 14.95 -25.68
N GLY A 177 -17.27 14.95 -24.38
CA GLY A 177 -18.04 15.67 -23.36
C GLY A 177 -19.34 15.00 -22.95
N THR A 178 -19.53 13.72 -23.28
CA THR A 178 -20.70 12.93 -22.87
C THR A 178 -20.45 12.16 -21.57
N VAL A 179 -21.49 11.99 -20.76
CA VAL A 179 -21.38 11.29 -19.47
C VAL A 179 -21.06 9.82 -19.69
N ILE A 180 -20.04 9.33 -18.98
CA ILE A 180 -19.66 7.91 -19.01
C ILE A 180 -20.54 7.14 -18.01
N ASN A 181 -21.51 6.38 -18.52
CA ASN A 181 -22.45 5.57 -17.72
C ASN A 181 -22.15 4.05 -17.75
N HIS A 182 -20.88 3.70 -17.98
CA HIS A 182 -20.47 2.34 -18.27
C HIS A 182 -19.98 1.57 -17.04
N PRO A 183 -19.94 0.21 -17.11
CA PRO A 183 -19.54 -0.61 -15.97
C PRO A 183 -18.12 -0.28 -15.50
N GLU A 184 -17.92 -0.41 -14.19
CA GLU A 184 -16.60 -0.40 -13.58
C GLU A 184 -15.84 -1.67 -13.98
N VAL A 185 -14.58 -1.51 -14.35
CA VAL A 185 -13.64 -2.60 -14.64
C VAL A 185 -12.52 -2.51 -13.63
N GLN A 186 -12.31 -3.56 -12.86
CA GLN A 186 -11.16 -3.65 -11.99
C GLN A 186 -9.92 -3.98 -12.82
N LEU A 187 -8.92 -3.09 -12.81
CA LEU A 187 -7.65 -3.36 -13.49
C LEU A 187 -6.87 -4.45 -12.76
N ASN A 188 -6.15 -5.28 -13.53
CA ASN A 188 -5.18 -6.19 -12.95
C ASN A 188 -4.13 -5.42 -12.14
N ARG A 189 -3.69 -6.02 -11.03
CA ARG A 189 -2.62 -5.44 -10.19
C ARG A 189 -1.25 -5.61 -10.82
N THR A 190 -1.09 -6.46 -11.83
CA THR A 190 0.15 -6.59 -12.59
C THR A 190 0.24 -5.54 -13.69
N CYS A 191 1.42 -4.97 -13.88
CA CYS A 191 1.67 -3.97 -14.91
C CYS A 191 3.09 -4.11 -15.47
N LYS A 192 3.32 -3.49 -16.63
CA LYS A 192 4.64 -3.43 -17.29
C LYS A 192 5.16 -2.00 -17.29
N ILE A 193 6.41 -1.80 -16.90
CA ILE A 193 7.06 -0.48 -16.91
C ILE A 193 7.35 -0.08 -18.36
N GLU A 194 6.77 1.04 -18.82
CA GLU A 194 7.06 1.63 -20.13
C GLU A 194 8.13 2.73 -20.05
N SER A 195 8.22 3.44 -18.92
CA SER A 195 9.26 4.44 -18.65
C SER A 195 9.40 4.68 -17.16
N TRP A 196 10.49 5.32 -16.73
CA TRP A 196 10.69 5.69 -15.33
C TRP A 196 11.60 6.92 -15.19
N THR A 197 11.50 7.59 -14.05
CA THR A 197 12.43 8.66 -13.67
C THR A 197 12.64 8.65 -12.16
N LYS A 198 13.78 9.18 -11.71
CA LYS A 198 14.03 9.45 -10.29
C LYS A 198 14.15 10.96 -10.12
N LEU A 199 13.20 11.55 -9.41
CA LEU A 199 13.26 12.96 -9.03
C LEU A 199 14.31 13.11 -7.94
N SER A 200 15.29 13.97 -8.15
CA SER A 200 16.25 14.30 -7.11
C SER A 200 15.55 14.99 -5.94
N ALA A 201 16.18 14.92 -4.75
CA ALA A 201 15.63 15.52 -3.54
C ALA A 201 15.25 17.00 -3.70
N ALA A 202 16.05 17.78 -4.43
CA ALA A 202 15.80 19.21 -4.67
C ALA A 202 14.65 19.49 -5.67
N GLY A 203 14.24 18.50 -6.46
CA GLY A 203 13.15 18.60 -7.43
C GLY A 203 11.87 17.90 -6.99
N ALA A 204 11.85 17.32 -5.79
CA ALA A 204 10.66 16.64 -5.27
C ALA A 204 9.56 17.67 -4.93
N PRO A 205 8.28 17.38 -5.24
CA PRO A 205 7.16 18.18 -4.79
C PRO A 205 7.17 18.38 -3.27
N SER A 206 6.56 19.46 -2.78
CA SER A 206 6.61 19.83 -1.35
C SER A 206 6.09 18.73 -0.42
N GLU A 207 5.13 17.93 -0.88
CA GLU A 207 4.54 16.80 -0.16
C GLU A 207 5.57 15.70 0.15
N PHE A 208 6.67 15.63 -0.60
CA PHE A 208 7.75 14.68 -0.42
C PHE A 208 9.06 15.34 0.01
N SER A 209 9.06 16.66 0.25
CA SER A 209 10.29 17.44 0.48
C SER A 209 11.07 17.02 1.73
N ILE A 210 10.41 16.41 2.72
CA ILE A 210 11.03 15.94 3.96
C ILE A 210 11.70 14.58 3.71
N ARG A 211 11.00 13.62 3.11
CA ARG A 211 11.52 12.27 2.86
C ARG A 211 12.41 12.13 1.62
N ALA A 212 12.23 12.94 0.59
CA ALA A 212 13.02 12.82 -0.64
C ALA A 212 14.54 12.96 -0.40
N PRO A 213 15.05 13.90 0.43
CA PRO A 213 16.48 13.94 0.79
C PRO A 213 16.97 12.66 1.48
N ILE A 214 16.13 12.05 2.32
CA ILE A 214 16.46 10.85 3.10
C ILE A 214 16.51 9.61 2.19
N LEU A 215 15.62 9.56 1.19
CA LEU A 215 15.49 8.44 0.24
C LEU A 215 16.36 8.59 -1.02
N ASP A 216 17.24 9.60 -1.07
CA ASP A 216 18.04 9.96 -2.26
C ASP A 216 17.15 10.26 -3.49
N GLY A 217 16.00 10.88 -3.25
CA GLY A 217 15.00 11.20 -4.25
C GLY A 217 13.81 10.24 -4.25
N ILE A 218 12.92 10.42 -5.23
CA ILE A 218 11.68 9.66 -5.35
C ILE A 218 11.56 9.10 -6.77
N SER A 219 11.46 7.78 -6.86
CA SER A 219 11.32 7.09 -8.15
C SER A 219 9.85 7.01 -8.57
N THR A 220 9.58 7.37 -9.82
CA THR A 220 8.27 7.21 -10.47
C THR A 220 8.38 6.35 -11.71
N VAL A 221 7.36 5.54 -11.96
CA VAL A 221 7.23 4.67 -13.12
C VAL A 221 5.96 5.00 -13.88
N TYR A 222 6.07 5.01 -15.20
CA TYR A 222 4.94 5.00 -16.12
C TYR A 222 4.70 3.56 -16.56
N VAL A 223 3.50 3.05 -16.31
CA VAL A 223 3.18 1.63 -16.49
C VAL A 223 2.01 1.43 -17.45
N LEU A 224 2.02 0.29 -18.12
CA LEU A 224 0.94 -0.25 -18.93
C LEU A 224 0.29 -1.43 -18.20
N PHE A 225 -1.01 -1.33 -17.97
CA PHE A 225 -1.85 -2.43 -17.49
C PHE A 225 -2.23 -3.37 -18.64
N GLU A 226 -2.62 -4.60 -18.31
CA GLU A 226 -3.07 -5.59 -19.29
C GLU A 226 -4.31 -5.11 -20.06
N GLU A 227 -5.18 -4.32 -19.42
CA GLU A 227 -6.37 -3.73 -20.00
C GLU A 227 -6.07 -2.55 -20.97
N GLY A 228 -4.80 -2.23 -21.20
CA GLY A 228 -4.35 -1.15 -22.10
C GLY A 228 -4.31 0.23 -21.46
N THR A 229 -4.80 0.36 -20.22
CA THR A 229 -4.72 1.59 -19.43
C THR A 229 -3.27 1.88 -19.05
N ARG A 230 -2.92 3.16 -18.93
CA ARG A 230 -1.60 3.59 -18.46
C ARG A 230 -1.73 4.48 -17.24
N GLY A 231 -0.75 4.42 -16.35
CA GLY A 231 -0.72 5.21 -15.13
C GLY A 231 0.69 5.57 -14.70
N VAL A 232 0.79 6.59 -13.85
CA VAL A 232 2.03 7.00 -13.18
C VAL A 232 1.93 6.62 -11.72
N PHE A 233 2.94 5.92 -11.21
CA PHE A 233 3.00 5.46 -9.83
C PHE A 233 4.38 5.72 -9.23
N LEU A 234 4.43 5.91 -7.92
CA LEU A 234 5.68 5.86 -7.17
C LEU A 234 6.16 4.41 -7.06
N LEU A 235 7.47 4.20 -7.00
CA LEU A 235 8.01 2.92 -6.55
C LEU A 235 7.99 2.82 -5.02
N THR A 236 7.98 1.59 -4.53
CA THR A 236 8.19 1.26 -3.13
C THR A 236 9.30 0.23 -3.00
N ASP A 237 9.98 0.23 -1.85
CA ASP A 237 11.05 -0.71 -1.52
C ASP A 237 12.15 -0.80 -2.63
N ASP A 238 12.49 0.34 -3.26
CA ASP A 238 13.38 0.44 -4.43
C ASP A 238 14.85 0.74 -4.08
N GLN A 239 15.23 0.65 -2.79
CA GLN A 239 16.59 0.93 -2.32
C GLN A 239 17.63 -0.01 -2.95
N TYR A 240 17.23 -1.26 -3.21
CA TYR A 240 18.12 -2.30 -3.75
C TYR A 240 17.76 -2.75 -5.17
N LYS A 241 16.62 -2.33 -5.70
CA LYS A 241 16.13 -2.75 -7.03
C LYS A 241 15.71 -1.53 -7.84
N LYS A 242 16.45 -1.26 -8.93
CA LYS A 242 16.12 -0.18 -9.85
C LYS A 242 15.11 -0.66 -10.90
N PRO A 243 14.18 0.20 -11.33
CA PRO A 243 13.29 -0.11 -12.44
C PRO A 243 14.08 -0.17 -13.76
N GLU A 244 13.61 -1.03 -14.66
CA GLU A 244 14.06 -1.08 -16.06
C GLU A 244 12.82 -1.11 -16.96
N ILE A 245 12.95 -0.53 -18.16
CA ILE A 245 11.86 -0.54 -19.14
C ILE A 245 11.59 -1.99 -19.53
N GLY A 246 10.33 -2.39 -19.44
CA GLY A 246 9.85 -3.72 -19.76
C GLY A 246 9.78 -4.68 -18.57
N LEU A 247 10.32 -4.33 -17.40
CA LEU A 247 10.10 -5.11 -16.17
C LEU A 247 8.63 -5.06 -15.76
N SER A 248 8.21 -6.13 -15.09
CA SER A 248 6.90 -6.20 -14.47
C SER A 248 6.92 -5.59 -13.08
N GLY A 249 5.79 -5.03 -12.68
CA GLY A 249 5.53 -4.57 -11.33
C GLY A 249 4.14 -4.98 -10.87
N GLU A 250 3.94 -5.00 -9.56
CA GLU A 250 2.65 -5.20 -8.92
C GLU A 250 2.19 -3.90 -8.24
N ILE A 251 0.93 -3.55 -8.41
CA ILE A 251 0.30 -2.42 -7.74
C ILE A 251 -0.13 -2.81 -6.33
N VAL A 252 0.49 -2.14 -5.36
CA VAL A 252 0.35 -2.40 -3.93
C VAL A 252 -0.09 -1.14 -3.20
N VAL A 253 -0.78 -1.31 -2.07
CA VAL A 253 -1.17 -0.17 -1.22
C VAL A 253 -0.03 0.19 -0.27
N ARG A 254 0.28 1.48 -0.19
CA ARG A 254 1.34 2.06 0.64
C ARG A 254 0.93 3.44 1.16
N LYS A 255 1.65 3.93 2.16
CA LYS A 255 1.62 5.35 2.51
C LYS A 255 2.21 6.17 1.35
N ILE A 256 1.54 7.23 0.92
CA ILE A 256 2.03 8.12 -0.14
C ILE A 256 2.66 9.36 0.47
N TYR A 257 1.87 10.14 1.21
CA TYR A 257 2.27 11.37 1.90
C TYR A 257 1.33 11.59 3.08
N SER A 258 1.54 12.64 3.87
CA SER A 258 0.65 13.05 4.95
C SER A 258 0.28 14.53 4.81
N GLN A 259 -0.94 14.88 5.21
CA GLN A 259 -1.46 16.25 5.16
C GLN A 259 -2.55 16.41 6.21
N GLU A 260 -2.56 17.53 6.94
CA GLU A 260 -3.60 17.86 7.93
C GLU A 260 -3.77 16.82 9.04
N GLY A 261 -2.68 16.20 9.49
CA GLY A 261 -2.76 15.17 10.52
C GLY A 261 -3.10 13.77 10.01
N GLU A 262 -3.34 13.62 8.70
CA GLU A 262 -3.82 12.37 8.12
C GLU A 262 -2.83 11.80 7.10
N ILE A 263 -2.48 10.53 7.27
CA ILE A 263 -1.74 9.77 6.27
C ILE A 263 -2.65 9.53 5.07
N ARG A 264 -2.15 9.85 3.87
CA ARG A 264 -2.81 9.56 2.60
C ARG A 264 -2.24 8.26 2.04
N TYR A 265 -3.07 7.23 2.07
CA TYR A 265 -2.78 5.94 1.45
C TYR A 265 -3.12 5.96 -0.03
N GLY A 266 -2.40 5.17 -0.79
CA GLY A 266 -2.58 5.09 -2.23
C GLY A 266 -1.83 3.89 -2.79
N THR A 267 -1.76 3.85 -4.11
CA THR A 267 -1.09 2.77 -4.82
C THR A 267 0.32 3.16 -5.24
N LYS A 268 1.25 2.22 -5.04
CA LYS A 268 2.63 2.26 -5.53
C LYS A 268 2.92 0.99 -6.34
N VAL A 269 4.00 1.00 -7.10
CA VAL A 269 4.50 -0.17 -7.82
C VAL A 269 5.60 -0.84 -7.00
N GLN A 270 5.39 -2.11 -6.67
CA GLN A 270 6.41 -3.03 -6.20
C GLN A 270 7.01 -3.75 -7.40
N LEU A 271 8.34 -3.72 -7.56
CA LEU A 271 9.01 -4.44 -8.64
C LEU A 271 9.01 -5.95 -8.36
N ILE A 272 8.56 -6.77 -9.32
CA ILE A 272 8.56 -8.25 -9.24
C ILE A 272 9.70 -8.88 -10.04
#